data_AF-B0K5N6-F1
#
_entry.id   AF-B0K5N6-F1
#
_cell.length_a   1.000
_cell.length_b   1.000
_cell.length_c   1.000
_cell.angle_alpha   90.00
_cell.angle_beta   90.00
_cell.angle_gamma   90.00
#
_symmetry.space_group_name_H-M   'P 1'
#
loop_
_entity.id
_entity.type
_entity.pdbx_description
1 polymer ?
#
loop_
_entity_poly.entity_id
_entity_poly.type
_entity_poly.pdbx_seq_one_letter_code
_entity_poly.pdbx_strand_id
1 'polypeptide(L)'
;MTTIAVYLGQLLEFIHHYVGNYGIAIIIFTILIRILLLPFYIQQMNTMKKMKEIQPLVQELQKKYAKDPQKLNMETMKLYQEKKVNPFGGCLPMLLPLIILWPLFTMLRTYPAFSTASFLWIHSLAQKDPYYIIPILAAVTTYISSAMVATDKSQNSMNIMMSIFMGWITVSLPAGVGIYWVTSNIFQIVQQYIFMRETNTAKGES
;
A
#
# COMPACT_ATOMS: atom_id res chain seq x y z
N MET A 1 -1.76 -6.38 23.68
CA MET A 1 -1.42 -5.57 22.49
C MET A 1 0.05 -5.11 22.46
N THR A 2 0.90 -5.54 23.40
CA THR A 2 2.34 -5.17 23.45
C THR A 2 3.26 -6.20 22.80
N THR A 3 2.84 -7.45 22.61
CA THR A 3 3.73 -8.54 22.13
C THR A 3 4.18 -8.35 20.68
N ILE A 4 3.28 -8.01 19.76
CA ILE A 4 3.63 -7.81 18.34
C ILE A 4 4.62 -6.64 18.20
N ALA A 5 4.36 -5.51 18.87
CA ALA A 5 5.28 -4.37 18.85
C ALA A 5 6.66 -4.71 19.44
N VAL A 6 6.71 -5.54 20.49
CA VAL A 6 7.98 -6.01 21.07
C VAL A 6 8.74 -6.90 20.08
N TYR A 7 8.09 -7.88 19.44
CA TYR A 7 8.77 -8.75 18.47
C TYR A 7 9.24 -8.00 17.22
N LEU A 8 8.43 -7.06 16.72
CA LEU A 8 8.84 -6.19 15.61
C LEU A 8 10.00 -5.28 16.03
N GLY A 9 10.01 -4.83 17.29
CA GLY A 9 11.11 -4.09 17.89
C GLY A 9 12.41 -4.87 17.96
N GLN A 10 12.34 -6.10 18.46
CA GLN A 10 13.50 -6.98 18.51
C GLN A 10 14.05 -7.27 17.11
N LEU A 11 13.17 -7.50 16.13
CA LEU A 11 13.60 -7.70 14.75
C LEU A 11 14.28 -6.46 14.17
N LEU A 12 13.73 -5.28 14.41
CA LEU A 12 14.30 -4.03 13.92
C LEU A 12 15.65 -3.72 14.60
N GLU A 13 15.76 -3.92 15.92
CA GLU A 13 17.04 -3.79 16.64
C GLU A 13 18.07 -4.80 16.16
N PHE A 14 17.66 -6.04 15.89
CA PHE A 14 18.53 -7.05 15.29
C PHE A 14 19.07 -6.59 13.94
N ILE A 15 18.22 -6.09 13.04
CA ILE A 15 18.65 -5.53 11.75
C ILE A 15 19.57 -4.32 11.95
N HIS A 16 19.24 -3.44 12.89
CA HIS A 16 20.03 -2.27 13.22
C HIS A 16 21.44 -2.66 13.70
N HIS A 17 21.58 -3.74 14.47
CA HIS A 17 22.88 -4.22 14.95
C HIS A 17 23.86 -4.52 13.81
N TYR A 18 23.39 -5.03 12.67
CA TYR A 18 24.24 -5.33 11.51
C TYR A 18 24.50 -4.12 10.62
N VAL A 19 23.55 -3.18 10.54
CA VAL A 19 23.58 -2.09 9.56
C VAL A 19 24.07 -0.77 10.18
N GLY A 20 23.87 -0.57 11.47
CA GLY A 20 24.26 0.63 12.22
C GLY A 20 23.44 1.89 11.91
N ASN A 21 22.39 1.81 11.10
CA ASN A 21 21.52 2.93 10.78
C ASN A 21 20.03 2.55 10.85
N TYR A 22 19.26 3.25 11.69
CA TYR A 22 17.85 2.95 11.91
C TYR A 22 16.96 3.21 10.68
N GLY A 23 17.30 4.17 9.83
CA GLY A 23 16.54 4.42 8.59
C GLY A 23 16.68 3.26 7.61
N ILE A 24 17.91 2.76 7.42
CA ILE A 24 18.15 1.56 6.60
C ILE A 24 17.53 0.32 7.27
N ALA A 25 17.57 0.23 8.60
CA ALA A 25 16.93 -0.87 9.32
C ALA A 25 15.41 -0.91 9.07
N ILE A 26 14.74 0.25 9.06
CA ILE A 26 13.31 0.35 8.71
C ILE A 26 13.07 -0.11 7.26
N ILE A 27 13.94 0.28 6.31
CA ILE A 27 13.82 -0.13 4.90
C ILE A 27 13.91 -1.66 4.77
N ILE A 28 14.95 -2.26 5.35
CA ILE A 28 15.17 -3.72 5.31
C ILE A 28 14.03 -4.45 6.00
N PHE A 29 13.61 -4.00 7.17
CA PHE A 29 12.46 -4.54 7.90
C PHE A 29 11.20 -4.53 7.03
N THR A 30 10.93 -3.43 6.33
CA THR A 30 9.78 -3.29 5.42
C THR A 30 9.85 -4.33 4.30
N ILE A 31 11.01 -4.47 3.68
CA ILE A 31 11.24 -5.42 2.58
C ILE A 31 11.05 -6.86 3.07
N LEU A 32 11.60 -7.22 4.24
CA LEU A 32 11.46 -8.56 4.82
C LEU A 32 10.00 -8.92 5.07
N ILE A 33 9.23 -8.01 5.67
CA ILE A 33 7.79 -8.23 5.89
C ILE A 33 7.05 -8.37 4.56
N ARG A 34 7.38 -7.53 3.57
CA ARG A 34 6.74 -7.59 2.26
C ARG A 34 7.07 -8.89 1.51
N ILE A 35 8.27 -9.45 1.67
CA ILE A 35 8.65 -10.76 1.13
C ILE A 35 7.89 -11.88 1.84
N LEU A 36 7.79 -11.84 3.17
CA LEU A 36 7.01 -12.81 3.94
C LEU A 36 5.55 -12.85 3.49
N LEU A 37 4.97 -11.69 3.22
CA LEU A 37 3.58 -11.52 2.80
C LEU A 37 3.38 -11.62 1.29
N LEU A 38 4.45 -11.85 0.52
CA LEU A 38 4.42 -11.95 -0.94
C LEU A 38 3.35 -12.92 -1.48
N PRO A 39 3.21 -14.18 -0.99
CA PRO A 39 2.21 -15.10 -1.54
C PRO A 39 0.78 -14.57 -1.38
N PHE A 40 0.51 -13.89 -0.26
CA PHE A 40 -0.77 -13.25 -0.01
C PHE A 40 -1.02 -12.07 -0.94
N TYR A 41 0.00 -11.23 -1.18
CA TYR A 41 -0.08 -10.13 -2.14
C TYR A 41 -0.34 -10.63 -3.57
N ILE A 42 0.29 -11.72 -4.00
CA ILE A 42 0.05 -12.32 -5.32
C ILE A 42 -1.41 -12.76 -5.48
N GLN A 43 -1.98 -13.40 -4.44
CA GLN A 43 -3.39 -13.81 -4.46
C GLN A 43 -4.34 -12.61 -4.60
N GLN A 44 -4.04 -11.51 -3.91
CA GLN A 44 -4.78 -10.27 -4.00
C GLN A 44 -4.69 -9.63 -5.40
N MET A 45 -3.50 -9.62 -6.00
CA MET A 45 -3.29 -9.09 -7.35
C MET A 45 -4.01 -9.91 -8.43
N ASN A 46 -4.09 -11.23 -8.26
CA ASN A 46 -4.90 -12.10 -9.12
C ASN A 46 -6.39 -11.74 -9.07
N THR A 47 -6.93 -11.39 -7.89
CA THR A 47 -8.30 -10.90 -7.76
C THR A 47 -8.50 -9.57 -8.49
N MET A 48 -7.57 -8.64 -8.33
CA MET A 48 -7.60 -7.34 -9.03
C MET A 48 -7.53 -7.48 -10.56
N LYS A 49 -6.76 -8.45 -11.07
CA LYS A 49 -6.71 -8.77 -12.50
C LYS A 49 -8.09 -9.19 -13.02
N LYS A 50 -8.77 -10.11 -12.34
CA LYS A 50 -10.12 -10.57 -12.71
C LYS A 50 -11.14 -9.43 -12.65
N MET A 51 -11.03 -8.55 -11.66
CA MET A 51 -11.87 -7.33 -11.56
C MET A 51 -11.66 -6.41 -12.77
N LYS A 52 -10.42 -6.24 -13.24
CA LYS A 52 -10.12 -5.44 -14.42
C LYS A 52 -10.69 -6.05 -15.70
N GLU A 53 -10.71 -7.38 -15.82
CA GLU A 53 -11.27 -8.09 -16.98
C GLU A 53 -12.80 -7.97 -17.08
N ILE A 54 -13.50 -7.88 -15.95
CA ILE A 54 -14.96 -7.70 -15.93
C ILE A 54 -15.42 -6.24 -15.97
N GLN A 55 -14.51 -5.28 -15.76
CA GLN A 55 -14.79 -3.85 -15.83
C GLN A 55 -15.57 -3.39 -17.06
N PRO A 56 -15.29 -3.84 -18.31
CA PRO A 56 -16.09 -3.43 -19.48
C PRO A 56 -17.57 -3.81 -19.35
N LEU A 57 -17.87 -4.99 -18.80
CA LEU A 57 -19.26 -5.43 -18.56
C LEU A 57 -19.94 -4.58 -17.49
N VAL A 58 -19.20 -4.17 -16.46
CA VAL A 58 -19.69 -3.23 -15.44
C VAL A 58 -20.01 -1.87 -16.07
N GLN A 59 -19.17 -1.38 -16.98
CA GLN A 59 -19.42 -0.12 -17.70
C GLN A 59 -20.64 -0.21 -18.62
N GLU A 60 -20.90 -1.36 -19.24
CA GLU A 60 -22.13 -1.59 -20.02
C GLU A 60 -23.38 -1.57 -19.12
N LEU A 61 -23.32 -2.20 -17.95
CA LEU A 61 -24.40 -2.13 -16.96
C LEU A 61 -24.63 -0.69 -16.49
N GLN A 62 -23.57 0.07 -16.22
CA GLN A 62 -23.66 1.50 -15.85
C GLN A 62 -24.37 2.32 -16.92
N LYS A 63 -24.07 2.08 -18.22
CA LYS A 63 -24.78 2.75 -19.33
C LYS A 63 -26.24 2.30 -19.43
N LYS A 64 -26.52 1.00 -19.29
CA LYS A 64 -27.86 0.42 -19.42
C LYS A 64 -28.80 0.84 -18.30
N TYR A 65 -28.30 0.95 -17.07
CA TYR A 65 -29.06 1.29 -15.87
C TYR A 65 -28.72 2.68 -15.31
N ALA A 66 -28.24 3.59 -16.15
CA ALA A 66 -27.85 4.95 -15.73
C ALA A 66 -28.94 5.73 -14.99
N LYS A 67 -30.22 5.42 -15.27
CA LYS A 67 -31.39 6.04 -14.65
C LYS A 67 -31.91 5.29 -13.41
N ASP A 68 -31.36 4.13 -13.09
CA ASP A 68 -31.81 3.27 -11.98
C ASP A 68 -30.60 2.74 -11.17
N PRO A 69 -30.13 3.52 -10.19
CA PRO A 69 -28.96 3.17 -9.39
C PRO A 69 -29.18 1.94 -8.49
N GLN A 70 -30.43 1.66 -8.09
CA GLN A 70 -30.74 0.48 -7.29
C GLN A 70 -30.57 -0.80 -8.13
N LYS A 71 -31.12 -0.79 -9.34
CA LYS A 71 -30.99 -1.92 -10.27
C LYS A 71 -29.56 -2.09 -10.77
N LEU A 72 -28.83 -1.00 -10.99
CA LEU A 72 -27.40 -1.03 -11.30
C LEU A 72 -26.59 -1.78 -10.23
N ASN A 73 -26.78 -1.45 -8.95
CA ASN A 73 -26.05 -2.10 -7.86
C ASN A 73 -26.36 -3.61 -7.77
N MET A 74 -27.64 -3.97 -7.94
CA MET A 74 -28.07 -5.37 -7.92
C MET A 74 -27.47 -6.18 -9.07
N GLU A 75 -27.56 -5.68 -10.31
CA GLU A 75 -27.02 -6.37 -11.49
C GLU A 75 -25.49 -6.42 -11.48
N THR A 76 -24.82 -5.39 -10.98
CA THR A 76 -23.35 -5.39 -10.80
C THR A 76 -22.93 -6.46 -9.79
N MET A 77 -23.66 -6.61 -8.68
CA MET A 77 -23.36 -7.64 -7.69
C MET A 77 -23.63 -9.05 -8.21
N LYS A 78 -24.72 -9.24 -8.98
CA LYS A 78 -24.99 -10.51 -9.67
C LYS A 78 -23.86 -10.86 -10.64
N LEU A 79 -23.40 -9.89 -11.44
CA LEU A 79 -22.28 -10.09 -12.36
C LEU A 79 -21.01 -10.53 -11.63
N TYR A 80 -20.69 -9.92 -10.47
CA TYR A 80 -19.56 -10.33 -9.63
C TYR A 80 -19.71 -11.77 -9.12
N GLN A 81 -20.91 -12.18 -8.73
CA GLN A 81 -21.20 -13.56 -8.30
C GLN A 81 -21.10 -14.56 -9.46
N GLU A 82 -21.69 -14.25 -10.62
CA GLU A 82 -21.64 -15.09 -11.82
C GLU A 82 -20.20 -15.32 -12.31
N LYS A 83 -19.38 -14.25 -12.29
CA LYS A 83 -17.96 -14.32 -12.65
C LYS A 83 -17.07 -14.81 -11.49
N LYS A 84 -17.66 -15.13 -10.33
CA LYS A 84 -16.98 -15.62 -9.11
C LYS A 84 -15.80 -14.72 -8.69
N VAL A 85 -15.97 -13.41 -8.83
CA VAL A 85 -14.97 -12.42 -8.43
C VAL A 85 -15.43 -11.75 -7.14
N ASN A 86 -14.60 -11.78 -6.10
CA ASN A 86 -14.92 -11.17 -4.81
C ASN A 86 -14.41 -9.71 -4.79
N PRO A 87 -15.28 -8.69 -4.78
CA PRO A 87 -14.86 -7.29 -4.73
C PRO A 87 -14.11 -6.94 -3.42
N PHE A 88 -14.38 -7.65 -2.31
CA PHE A 88 -13.70 -7.44 -1.04
C PHE A 88 -12.26 -7.98 -1.02
N GLY A 89 -11.90 -8.86 -1.96
CA GLY A 89 -10.50 -9.30 -2.09
C GLY A 89 -9.56 -8.16 -2.50
N GLY A 90 -10.10 -7.10 -3.12
CA GLY A 90 -9.33 -5.95 -3.61
C GLY A 90 -9.05 -4.85 -2.57
N CYS A 91 -9.80 -4.77 -1.46
CA CYS A 91 -9.60 -3.75 -0.42
C CYS A 91 -8.66 -4.21 0.71
N LEU A 92 -8.31 -5.49 0.72
CA LEU A 92 -7.35 -6.10 1.63
C LEU A 92 -5.94 -5.43 1.67
N PRO A 93 -5.38 -4.83 0.59
CA PRO A 93 -4.08 -4.16 0.67
C PRO A 93 -4.10 -2.92 1.54
N MET A 94 -5.27 -2.32 1.77
CA MET A 94 -5.39 -1.10 2.58
C MET A 94 -5.28 -1.39 4.08
N LEU A 95 -5.66 -2.60 4.52
CA LEU A 95 -5.58 -3.00 5.93
C LEU A 95 -4.15 -3.32 6.37
N LEU A 96 -3.32 -3.82 5.45
CA LEU A 96 -1.99 -4.30 5.80
C LEU A 96 -1.04 -3.18 6.29
N PRO A 97 -0.95 -2.02 5.62
CA PRO A 97 -0.22 -0.87 6.13
C PRO A 97 -0.71 -0.43 7.51
N LEU A 98 -2.02 -0.42 7.76
CA LEU A 98 -2.59 -0.01 9.04
C LEU A 98 -2.20 -0.92 10.20
N ILE A 99 -2.13 -2.24 9.95
CA ILE A 99 -1.73 -3.22 10.98
C ILE A 99 -0.27 -3.03 11.40
N ILE A 100 0.63 -2.71 10.46
CA ILE A 100 2.06 -2.51 10.73
C ILE A 100 2.36 -1.10 11.25
N LEU A 101 1.56 -0.12 10.85
CA LEU A 101 1.70 1.28 11.24
C LEU A 101 1.67 1.45 12.76
N TRP A 102 0.72 0.79 13.44
CA TRP A 102 0.52 0.98 14.87
C TRP A 102 1.73 0.52 15.71
N PRO A 103 2.25 -0.72 15.55
CA PRO A 103 3.50 -1.13 16.19
C PRO A 103 4.69 -0.21 15.91
N LEU A 104 4.89 0.17 14.64
CA LEU A 104 6.03 1.01 14.24
C LEU A 104 5.94 2.40 14.88
N PHE A 105 4.74 2.99 14.89
CA PHE A 105 4.49 4.28 15.52
C PHE A 105 4.73 4.25 17.02
N THR A 106 4.28 3.20 17.72
CA THR A 106 4.56 3.01 19.15
C THR A 106 6.07 2.90 19.38
N MET A 107 6.77 2.08 18.60
CA MET A 107 8.21 1.91 18.75
C MET A 107 9.00 3.22 18.56
N LEU A 108 8.69 3.98 17.52
CA LEU A 108 9.37 5.25 17.23
C LEU A 108 9.21 6.29 18.36
N ARG A 109 8.13 6.19 19.15
CA ARG A 109 7.88 7.08 20.29
C ARG A 109 8.39 6.55 21.62
N THR A 110 8.41 5.23 21.79
CA THR A 110 8.79 4.60 23.07
C THR A 110 10.30 4.41 23.20
N TYR A 111 11.01 4.13 22.11
CA TYR A 111 12.44 3.81 22.16
C TYR A 111 13.29 5.08 21.94
N PRO A 112 14.13 5.49 22.93
CA PRO A 112 14.91 6.72 22.85
C PRO A 112 15.89 6.75 21.67
N ALA A 113 16.37 5.57 21.23
CA ALA A 113 17.34 5.45 20.15
C ALA A 113 16.85 6.08 18.82
N PHE A 114 15.55 6.08 18.54
CA PHE A 114 15.00 6.70 17.33
C PHE A 114 14.93 8.23 17.39
N SER A 115 14.99 8.80 18.60
CA SER A 115 14.95 10.26 18.79
C SER A 115 16.25 10.93 18.35
N THR A 116 17.38 10.22 18.45
CA THR A 116 18.71 10.66 18.01
C THR A 116 19.14 10.03 16.68
N ALA A 117 18.34 9.11 16.14
CA ALA A 117 18.64 8.47 14.87
C ALA A 117 18.47 9.42 13.69
N SER A 118 19.54 9.63 12.94
CA SER A 118 19.53 10.38 11.70
C SER A 118 19.51 9.46 10.46
N PHE A 119 18.86 9.93 9.41
CA PHE A 119 18.80 9.27 8.10
C PHE A 119 18.65 10.30 6.99
N LEU A 120 19.62 10.33 6.05
CA LEU A 120 19.67 11.32 4.98
C LEU A 120 19.61 12.76 5.52
N TRP A 121 18.55 13.52 5.22
CA TRP A 121 18.32 14.88 5.73
C TRP A 121 17.53 14.92 7.06
N ILE A 122 17.04 13.78 7.52
CA ILE A 122 16.23 13.66 8.74
C ILE A 122 17.17 13.50 9.92
N HIS A 123 17.06 14.40 10.89
CA HIS A 123 17.91 14.38 12.09
C HIS A 123 17.34 13.52 13.22
N SER A 124 16.03 13.22 13.17
CA SER A 124 15.33 12.38 14.15
C SER A 124 14.20 11.62 13.47
N LEU A 125 14.25 10.28 13.52
CA LEU A 125 13.21 9.42 12.95
C LEU A 125 11.90 9.44 13.75
N ALA A 126 11.96 9.83 15.03
CA ALA A 126 10.81 9.98 15.91
C ALA A 126 10.03 11.30 15.69
N GLN A 127 10.66 12.29 15.05
CA GLN A 127 10.06 13.60 14.74
C GLN A 127 9.52 13.66 13.32
N LYS A 128 8.68 14.65 13.03
CA LYS A 128 8.22 14.92 11.65
C LYS A 128 9.38 15.31 10.73
N ASP A 129 9.24 15.05 9.43
CA ASP A 129 10.22 15.49 8.43
C ASP A 129 10.25 17.04 8.35
N PRO A 130 11.39 17.70 8.65
CA PRO A 130 11.48 19.15 8.64
C PRO A 130 11.30 19.78 7.26
N TYR A 131 11.61 19.05 6.18
CA TYR A 131 11.56 19.57 4.81
C TYR A 131 10.33 19.08 4.02
N TYR A 132 9.46 18.28 4.65
CA TYR A 132 8.26 17.71 4.03
C TYR A 132 8.51 16.88 2.75
N ILE A 133 9.75 16.44 2.53
CA ILE A 133 10.14 15.62 1.37
C ILE A 133 9.47 14.25 1.46
N ILE A 134 9.49 13.61 2.64
CA ILE A 134 8.87 12.31 2.89
C ILE A 134 7.34 12.34 2.65
N PRO A 135 6.57 13.30 3.18
CA PRO A 135 5.15 13.46 2.84
C PRO A 135 4.87 13.57 1.34
N ILE A 136 5.67 14.34 0.59
CA ILE A 136 5.52 14.47 -0.86
C ILE A 136 5.80 13.13 -1.55
N LEU A 137 6.89 12.45 -1.17
CA LEU A 137 7.21 11.11 -1.70
C LEU A 137 6.12 10.09 -1.35
N ALA A 138 5.55 10.14 -0.14
CA ALA A 138 4.46 9.27 0.27
C ALA A 138 3.21 9.49 -0.60
N ALA A 139 2.83 10.75 -0.88
CA ALA A 139 1.73 11.08 -1.76
C ALA A 139 1.96 10.59 -3.20
N VAL A 140 3.14 10.89 -3.76
CA VAL A 140 3.51 10.50 -5.13
C VAL A 140 3.54 8.98 -5.28
N THR A 141 4.19 8.27 -4.37
CA THR A 141 4.27 6.81 -4.43
C THR A 141 2.91 6.13 -4.19
N THR A 142 2.07 6.70 -3.33
CA THR A 142 0.68 6.21 -3.13
C THR A 142 -0.14 6.41 -4.40
N TYR A 143 0.02 7.56 -5.08
CA TYR A 143 -0.66 7.81 -6.34
C TYR A 143 -0.22 6.83 -7.43
N ILE A 144 1.10 6.65 -7.63
CA ILE A 144 1.62 5.73 -8.64
C ILE A 144 1.13 4.30 -8.38
N SER A 145 1.30 3.81 -7.14
CA SER A 145 0.88 2.44 -6.77
C SER A 145 -0.62 2.20 -6.92
N SER A 146 -1.46 3.21 -6.67
CA SER A 146 -2.91 3.10 -6.83
C SER A 146 -3.37 3.29 -8.28
N ALA A 147 -2.70 4.15 -9.05
CA ALA A 147 -2.99 4.35 -10.47
C ALA A 147 -2.72 3.08 -11.31
N MET A 148 -1.72 2.29 -10.96
CA MET A 148 -1.40 1.03 -11.65
C MET A 148 -2.53 -0.02 -11.57
N VAL A 149 -3.35 0.03 -10.52
CA VAL A 149 -4.45 -0.90 -10.26
C VAL A 149 -5.85 -0.30 -10.45
N ALA A 150 -5.94 0.99 -10.79
CA ALA A 150 -7.23 1.63 -11.07
C ALA A 150 -7.89 0.99 -12.31
N THR A 151 -9.18 0.67 -12.19
CA THR A 151 -9.97 0.03 -13.25
C THR A 151 -10.84 1.03 -14.01
N ASP A 152 -11.20 2.16 -13.40
CA ASP A 152 -11.96 3.23 -14.06
C ASP A 152 -11.57 4.65 -13.62
N LYS A 153 -12.14 5.64 -14.32
CA LYS A 153 -11.86 7.06 -14.12
C LYS A 153 -12.38 7.58 -12.78
N SER A 154 -13.48 7.03 -12.26
CA SER A 154 -14.03 7.40 -10.95
C SER A 154 -13.10 6.93 -9.83
N GLN A 155 -12.61 5.69 -9.94
CA GLN A 155 -11.61 5.14 -9.02
C GLN A 155 -10.30 5.92 -9.08
N ASN A 156 -9.85 6.33 -10.27
CA ASN A 156 -8.63 7.14 -10.38
C ASN A 156 -8.78 8.51 -9.68
N SER A 157 -9.93 9.18 -9.83
CA SER A 157 -10.21 10.44 -9.11
C SER A 157 -10.21 10.23 -7.59
N MET A 158 -10.80 9.13 -7.11
CA MET A 158 -10.78 8.75 -5.69
C MET A 158 -9.34 8.49 -5.21
N ASN A 159 -8.52 7.83 -6.01
CA ASN A 159 -7.13 7.53 -5.71
C ASN A 159 -6.28 8.80 -5.56
N ILE A 160 -6.50 9.81 -6.41
CA ILE A 160 -5.82 11.12 -6.28
C ILE A 160 -6.15 11.75 -4.94
N MET A 161 -7.43 11.81 -4.58
CA MET A 161 -7.87 12.38 -3.30
C MET A 161 -7.24 11.64 -2.11
N MET A 162 -7.25 10.31 -2.12
CA MET A 162 -6.63 9.50 -1.06
C MET A 162 -5.11 9.68 -1.00
N SER A 163 -4.45 9.88 -2.13
CA SER A 163 -3.00 10.12 -2.18
C SER A 163 -2.63 11.47 -1.56
N ILE A 164 -3.42 12.52 -1.83
CA ILE A 164 -3.26 13.83 -1.19
C ILE A 164 -3.53 13.72 0.32
N PHE A 165 -4.60 13.03 0.71
CA PHE A 165 -4.93 12.79 2.11
C PHE A 165 -3.80 12.05 2.84
N MET A 166 -3.20 11.02 2.23
CA MET A 166 -2.05 10.34 2.82
C MET A 166 -0.81 11.22 2.83
N GLY A 167 -0.57 12.06 1.84
CA GLY A 167 0.47 13.09 1.93
C GLY A 167 0.30 13.96 3.18
N TRP A 168 -0.91 14.46 3.39
CA TRP A 168 -1.26 15.31 4.53
C TRP A 168 -1.12 14.59 5.88
N ILE A 169 -1.60 13.35 6.03
CA ILE A 169 -1.46 12.64 7.31
C ILE A 169 0.01 12.38 7.64
N THR A 170 0.83 12.09 6.63
CA THR A 170 2.26 11.78 6.82
C THR A 170 3.05 13.00 7.32
N VAL A 171 2.55 14.22 7.09
CA VAL A 171 3.12 15.45 7.69
C VAL A 171 3.06 15.43 9.22
N SER A 172 2.02 14.84 9.79
CA SER A 172 1.82 14.76 11.24
C SER A 172 2.49 13.53 11.88
N LEU A 173 3.01 12.61 11.07
CA LEU A 173 3.59 11.36 11.54
C LEU A 173 5.12 11.48 11.69
N PRO A 174 5.74 10.64 12.55
CA PRO A 174 7.19 10.51 12.61
C PRO A 174 7.78 10.16 11.24
N ALA A 175 8.95 10.72 10.91
CA ALA A 175 9.61 10.50 9.63
C ALA A 175 9.93 9.02 9.38
N GLY A 176 10.22 8.23 10.43
CA GLY A 176 10.39 6.78 10.34
C GLY A 176 9.16 6.05 9.79
N VAL A 177 7.96 6.51 10.14
CA VAL A 177 6.71 5.98 9.58
C VAL A 177 6.59 6.31 8.10
N GLY A 178 6.94 7.54 7.72
CA GLY A 178 6.92 7.95 6.33
C GLY A 178 7.94 7.19 5.46
N ILE A 179 9.14 6.91 5.98
CA ILE A 179 10.14 6.06 5.30
C ILE A 179 9.58 4.66 5.08
N TYR A 180 8.98 4.05 6.11
CA TYR A 180 8.29 2.78 5.98
C TYR A 180 7.24 2.85 4.86
N TRP A 181 6.38 3.87 4.86
CA TRP A 181 5.30 4.02 3.88
C TRP A 181 5.83 4.11 2.45
N VAL A 182 6.80 5.00 2.21
CA VAL A 182 7.44 5.18 0.89
C VAL A 182 8.09 3.89 0.42
N THR A 183 8.86 3.22 1.28
CA THR A 183 9.50 1.94 0.95
C THR A 183 8.47 0.87 0.61
N SER A 184 7.40 0.78 1.39
CA SER A 184 6.30 -0.16 1.20
C SER A 184 5.60 0.05 -0.15
N ASN A 185 5.36 1.31 -0.54
CA ASN A 185 4.79 1.66 -1.83
C ASN A 185 5.74 1.37 -2.99
N ILE A 186 7.03 1.68 -2.86
CA ILE A 186 8.03 1.37 -3.90
C ILE A 186 8.07 -0.14 -4.15
N PHE A 187 8.12 -0.94 -3.08
CA PHE A 187 8.07 -2.39 -3.20
C PHE A 187 6.80 -2.85 -3.91
N GLN A 188 5.65 -2.30 -3.53
CA GLN A 188 4.38 -2.59 -4.19
C GLN A 188 4.37 -2.23 -5.68
N ILE A 189 4.92 -1.08 -6.06
CA ILE A 189 5.04 -0.65 -7.47
C ILE A 189 5.88 -1.66 -8.24
N VAL A 190 7.04 -2.06 -7.70
CA VAL A 190 7.92 -3.06 -8.32
C VAL A 190 7.21 -4.40 -8.48
N GLN A 191 6.51 -4.86 -7.44
CA GLN A 191 5.72 -6.10 -7.50
C GLN A 191 4.62 -6.03 -8.58
N GLN A 192 3.85 -4.94 -8.60
CA GLN A 192 2.79 -4.72 -9.58
C GLN A 192 3.34 -4.69 -11.01
N TYR A 193 4.47 -4.01 -11.21
CA TYR A 193 5.14 -3.93 -12.49
C TYR A 193 5.57 -5.32 -13.00
N ILE A 194 6.23 -6.12 -12.15
CA ILE A 194 6.67 -7.49 -12.50
C ILE A 194 5.47 -8.37 -12.85
N PHE A 195 4.45 -8.38 -11.99
CA PHE A 195 3.24 -9.20 -12.20
C PHE A 195 2.49 -8.82 -13.49
N MET A 196 2.31 -7.52 -13.75
CA MET A 196 1.63 -7.07 -14.97
C MET A 196 2.42 -7.48 -16.22
N ARG A 197 3.76 -7.47 -16.16
CA ARG A 197 4.61 -7.91 -17.27
C ARG A 197 4.41 -9.39 -17.59
N GLU A 198 4.45 -10.26 -16.59
CA GLU A 198 4.24 -11.71 -16.75
C GLU A 198 2.87 -12.03 -17.35
N THR A 199 1.84 -11.28 -16.99
CA THR A 199 0.49 -11.49 -17.53
C THR A 199 0.32 -11.07 -18.98
N ASN A 200 1.13 -10.13 -19.48
CA ASN A 200 1.10 -9.69 -20.87
C ASN A 200 1.90 -10.64 -21.77
N THR A 201 3.03 -11.16 -21.30
CA THR A 201 3.80 -12.18 -22.03
C THR A 201 2.99 -13.47 -22.20
N ALA A 202 2.25 -13.90 -21.17
CA ALA A 202 1.39 -15.09 -21.25
C ALA A 202 0.18 -14.96 -22.21
N LYS A 203 -0.25 -13.73 -22.55
CA LYS A 203 -1.32 -13.47 -23.53
C LYS A 203 -0.79 -13.28 -24.97
N GLY A 204 0.52 -13.09 -25.14
CA GLY A 204 1.16 -12.97 -26.46
C GLY A 204 1.51 -14.31 -27.12
N GLU A 205 1.37 -15.41 -26.37
CA GLU A 205 1.65 -16.78 -26.82
C GLU A 205 0.37 -17.62 -27.02
N SER A 206 -0.83 -17.01 -26.91
CA SER A 206 -2.14 -17.67 -27.05
C SER A 206 -2.95 -17.11 -28.22
#